data_AF-A0A7E6EZ18-F1
#
_entry.id   AF-A0A7E6EZ18-F1
#
_cell.length_a   1.000
_cell.length_b   1.000
_cell.length_c   1.000
_cell.angle_alpha   90.00
_cell.angle_beta   90.00
_cell.angle_gamma   90.00
#
_symmetry.space_group_name_H-M   'P 1'
#
loop_
_entity.id
_entity.type
_entity.pdbx_description
1 polymer ?
#
loop_
_entity_poly.entity_id
_entity_poly.type
_entity_poly.pdbx_seq_one_letter_code
_entity_poly.pdbx_strand_id
1 'polypeptide(L)'
;MRSTKVVDMGTGLFNYTSRRSKTNIWYSLWNMPDVRNEKDSLIKYKYTVGIKYSSRPGQFDSEDFNISGFFGPSVPGQHFMDEILPVRFTQPYFDCGKSNEWIVSAVSPVIDFMPRYLRYTHMRRPRIVALVTMDTYFRKIDFNACPISIGNPLPNYLAGIDRCKPTTKCKHVSGYGFKRGGYKCVCKQGYKYPSQIKPPFQGSLIEQATQEEYEYGFTCTPIQHRKVHLGKHYNTTMYRQQQSTLNTKRNIRRSTSRHRRNAYDKSNAAKIKTLMKKMGVINNINCHKQPPSSLSLSGSVIYGAEKQFESQARTALRLAHFLSSFLQNNEYNVHFGILDGGQQLQEDHIFAEVLANVMSDHKILSSAVLFDSYQFIGADGTEKALFGPWAYRNDQGFWAIDAAGLKESYLNTPGFKTAKERFRSNISELKEFHIKAFVRSNINGTYQSHFKYSDLVYKAPTFKSGRWSGPTYRCDGRIDKWVITYSVPFFSRNIYLSSVKFTGIVLIDIDLKFLDINQCHQPFYIANAFKNTALCPPSTKCSPLTGFGFGLGNYACKCKQGYEYPFEDAQTWFEGVSLELEWSKKMQGEPNRLHLLHCRVATGPNVKMSLLLLILMITTNWIAFVF
;
A
#
# COMPACT_ATOMS: atom_id res chain seq x y z
N MET A 1 3.37 -7.02 -30.88
CA MET A 1 4.30 -6.61 -29.80
C MET A 1 3.90 -5.24 -29.27
N ARG A 2 3.83 -5.05 -27.94
CA ARG A 2 3.71 -3.70 -27.34
C ARG A 2 5.12 -3.13 -27.22
N SER A 3 5.42 -2.06 -27.92
CA SER A 3 6.71 -1.34 -27.83
C SER A 3 6.49 0.01 -27.12
N THR A 4 7.46 0.44 -26.33
CA THR A 4 7.44 1.74 -25.65
C THR A 4 8.09 2.77 -26.57
N LYS A 5 7.37 3.84 -26.91
CA LYS A 5 7.91 4.96 -27.69
C LYS A 5 8.57 5.96 -26.76
N VAL A 6 9.85 6.25 -26.96
CA VAL A 6 10.60 7.29 -26.25
C VAL A 6 10.87 8.43 -27.23
N VAL A 7 10.53 9.66 -26.84
CA VAL A 7 10.57 10.82 -27.74
C VAL A 7 11.19 12.00 -27.02
N ASP A 8 12.16 12.66 -27.64
CA ASP A 8 12.62 13.98 -27.20
C ASP A 8 11.52 15.03 -27.48
N MET A 9 10.82 15.47 -26.43
CA MET A 9 9.75 16.47 -26.56
C MET A 9 10.27 17.90 -26.76
N GLY A 10 11.59 18.12 -26.68
CA GLY A 10 12.24 19.41 -26.90
C GLY A 10 12.37 19.81 -28.36
N THR A 11 12.14 18.87 -29.29
CA THR A 11 12.30 19.08 -30.72
C THR A 11 11.08 19.71 -31.39
N GLY A 12 11.33 20.47 -32.46
CA GLY A 12 10.31 21.07 -33.32
C GLY A 12 9.82 22.44 -32.84
N LEU A 13 9.07 23.11 -33.71
CA LEU A 13 8.51 24.45 -33.47
C LEU A 13 7.54 24.50 -32.27
N PHE A 14 6.88 23.39 -31.95
CA PHE A 14 5.92 23.25 -30.84
C PHE A 14 6.46 22.34 -29.74
N ASN A 15 7.66 22.64 -29.25
CA ASN A 15 8.28 21.89 -28.16
C ASN A 15 7.46 22.00 -26.84
N TYR A 16 7.84 21.20 -25.85
CA TYR A 16 7.13 21.14 -24.58
C TYR A 16 7.02 22.48 -23.84
N THR A 17 7.88 23.47 -24.09
CA THR A 17 7.83 24.78 -23.42
C THR A 17 6.82 25.74 -24.03
N SER A 18 6.37 25.48 -25.27
CA SER A 18 5.41 26.35 -25.96
C SER A 18 4.04 26.33 -25.30
N ARG A 19 3.40 27.50 -25.13
CA ARG A 19 2.00 27.58 -24.67
C ARG A 19 1.01 26.91 -25.62
N ARG A 20 1.39 26.74 -26.89
CA ARG A 20 0.58 26.05 -27.90
C ARG A 20 0.66 24.52 -27.77
N SER A 21 1.64 24.00 -27.01
CA SER A 21 1.72 22.57 -26.71
C SER A 21 0.63 22.19 -25.72
N LYS A 22 -0.35 21.40 -26.16
CA LYS A 22 -1.48 20.93 -25.35
C LYS A 22 -1.05 20.12 -24.12
N THR A 23 0.20 19.65 -24.09
CA THR A 23 0.75 18.91 -22.95
C THR A 23 1.49 19.78 -21.95
N ASN A 24 1.56 21.11 -22.10
CA ASN A 24 2.41 21.99 -21.29
C ASN A 24 1.80 22.43 -19.93
N ILE A 25 0.74 21.77 -19.46
CA ILE A 25 0.04 22.17 -18.22
C ILE A 25 0.97 22.09 -17.01
N TRP A 26 1.88 21.10 -17.00
CA TRP A 26 2.83 20.89 -15.91
C TRP A 26 3.89 21.99 -15.78
N TYR A 27 4.27 22.66 -16.87
CA TYR A 27 5.28 23.72 -16.85
C TYR A 27 4.74 25.00 -16.21
N SER A 28 3.49 25.36 -16.50
CA SER A 28 2.82 26.49 -15.85
C SER A 28 2.46 26.17 -14.39
N LEU A 29 2.12 24.91 -14.07
CA LEU A 29 1.79 24.46 -12.71
C LEU A 29 2.91 24.74 -11.68
N TRP A 30 4.17 24.72 -12.13
CA TRP A 30 5.35 25.02 -11.34
C TRP A 30 5.99 26.38 -11.64
N ASN A 31 5.28 27.26 -12.39
CA ASN A 31 5.77 28.58 -12.79
C ASN A 31 7.14 28.54 -13.50
N MET A 32 7.37 27.55 -14.36
CA MET A 32 8.60 27.47 -15.15
C MET A 32 8.63 28.56 -16.24
N PRO A 33 9.81 29.13 -16.57
CA PRO A 33 11.09 28.93 -15.88
C PRO A 33 11.11 29.61 -14.51
N ASP A 34 11.69 28.94 -13.51
CA ASP A 34 11.76 29.44 -12.13
C ASP A 34 12.75 30.62 -12.00
N VAL A 35 12.28 31.83 -12.32
CA VAL A 35 13.08 33.06 -12.31
C VAL A 35 12.91 33.89 -11.03
N ARG A 36 11.83 33.70 -10.26
CA ARG A 36 11.48 34.52 -9.08
C ARG A 36 11.74 33.81 -7.76
N ASN A 37 12.33 34.50 -6.78
CA ASN A 37 12.74 33.95 -5.47
C ASN A 37 11.64 33.87 -4.40
N GLU A 38 10.46 34.44 -4.64
CA GLU A 38 9.36 34.58 -3.66
C GLU A 38 8.95 33.26 -2.98
N LYS A 39 9.04 32.13 -3.68
CA LYS A 39 8.54 30.83 -3.21
C LYS A 39 9.63 29.85 -2.80
N ASP A 40 10.90 30.27 -2.78
CA ASP A 40 12.04 29.38 -2.57
C ASP A 40 11.93 28.65 -1.23
N SER A 41 11.68 29.38 -0.14
CA SER A 41 11.56 28.85 1.22
C SER A 41 10.40 27.87 1.41
N LEU A 42 9.40 27.87 0.51
CA LEU A 42 8.20 27.03 0.62
C LEU A 42 8.33 25.71 -0.16
N ILE A 43 9.09 25.70 -1.26
CA ILE A 43 9.14 24.56 -2.20
C ILE A 43 10.52 23.91 -2.32
N LYS A 44 11.58 24.59 -1.85
CA LYS A 44 12.98 24.14 -1.97
C LYS A 44 13.56 23.87 -0.60
N TYR A 45 13.67 22.59 -0.27
CA TYR A 45 14.14 22.13 1.03
C TYR A 45 15.60 21.73 0.97
N LYS A 46 16.38 22.17 1.96
CA LYS A 46 17.78 21.76 2.10
C LYS A 46 17.84 20.43 2.83
N TYR A 47 18.44 19.43 2.19
CA TYR A 47 18.77 18.15 2.78
C TYR A 47 20.25 18.06 3.06
N THR A 48 20.58 17.24 4.06
CA THR A 48 21.95 16.84 4.37
C THR A 48 21.98 15.32 4.38
N VAL A 49 22.89 14.74 3.61
CA VAL A 49 23.10 13.30 3.52
C VAL A 49 24.55 12.97 3.86
N GLY A 50 24.78 11.92 4.63
CA GLY A 50 26.12 11.39 4.85
C GLY A 50 26.36 10.16 4.00
N ILE A 51 27.44 10.15 3.20
CA ILE A 51 27.83 9.02 2.36
C ILE A 51 29.18 8.46 2.81
N LYS A 52 29.29 7.15 2.89
CA LYS A 52 30.55 6.45 3.21
C LYS A 52 30.95 5.52 2.07
N TYR A 53 32.13 5.76 1.50
CA TYR A 53 32.63 5.01 0.34
C TYR A 53 33.53 3.84 0.75
N SER A 54 33.70 2.89 -0.17
CA SER A 54 34.60 1.76 -0.01
C SER A 54 35.29 1.47 -1.34
N SER A 55 36.62 1.41 -1.29
CA SER A 55 37.47 1.00 -2.40
C SER A 55 37.87 -0.48 -2.29
N ARG A 56 37.83 -1.06 -1.08
CA ARG A 56 38.23 -2.45 -0.81
C ARG A 56 37.16 -3.21 0.00
N PRO A 57 36.84 -4.46 -0.36
CA PRO A 57 35.94 -5.29 0.44
C PRO A 57 36.37 -5.38 1.90
N GLY A 58 35.43 -5.23 2.83
CA GLY A 58 35.66 -5.33 4.27
C GLY A 58 36.24 -4.07 4.93
N GLN A 59 36.50 -3.00 4.16
CA GLN A 59 37.08 -1.77 4.68
C GLN A 59 36.41 -0.54 4.05
N PHE A 60 36.05 0.43 4.89
CA PHE A 60 35.65 1.77 4.43
C PHE A 60 36.87 2.66 4.21
N ASP A 61 36.75 3.61 3.28
CA ASP A 61 37.86 4.52 2.94
C ASP A 61 38.14 5.56 4.03
N SER A 62 37.10 5.96 4.77
CA SER A 62 37.16 6.85 5.94
C SER A 62 36.37 6.25 7.11
N GLU A 63 36.65 6.67 8.34
CA GLU A 63 35.80 6.32 9.48
C GLU A 63 34.52 7.18 9.52
N ASP A 64 34.65 8.45 9.16
CA ASP A 64 33.56 9.42 9.14
C ASP A 64 32.75 9.38 7.83
N PHE A 65 31.52 9.86 7.90
CA PHE A 65 30.68 10.09 6.72
C PHE A 65 31.09 11.37 6.00
N ASN A 66 31.14 11.32 4.68
CA ASN A 66 31.22 12.52 3.86
C ASN A 66 29.84 13.19 3.81
N ILE A 67 29.71 14.31 4.52
CA ILE A 67 28.45 15.04 4.66
C ILE A 67 28.30 15.99 3.48
N SER A 68 27.26 15.77 2.65
CA SER A 68 26.91 16.65 1.54
C SER A 68 25.50 17.24 1.73
N GLY A 69 25.39 18.54 1.47
CA GLY A 69 24.12 19.27 1.50
C GLY A 69 23.64 19.59 0.10
N PHE A 70 22.37 19.34 -0.19
CA PHE A 70 21.74 19.69 -1.48
C PHE A 70 20.32 20.19 -1.28
N PHE A 71 19.74 20.80 -2.32
CA PHE A 71 18.33 21.20 -2.31
C PHE A 71 17.48 20.19 -3.08
N GLY A 72 16.35 19.83 -2.50
CA GLY A 72 15.36 18.95 -3.11
C GLY A 72 13.94 19.42 -2.84
N PRO A 73 12.94 18.74 -3.42
CA PRO A 73 11.56 19.01 -3.11
C PRO A 73 11.24 18.62 -1.66
N SER A 74 10.17 19.16 -1.07
CA SER A 74 9.71 18.78 0.28
C SER A 74 9.47 17.27 0.39
N VAL A 75 9.77 16.64 1.53
CA VAL A 75 9.42 15.22 1.76
C VAL A 75 7.91 15.11 1.97
N PRO A 76 7.22 14.14 1.35
CA PRO A 76 5.82 13.87 1.64
C PRO A 76 5.59 13.48 3.09
N GLY A 77 4.67 14.20 3.76
CA GLY A 77 4.14 13.82 5.07
C GLY A 77 4.94 14.26 6.30
N GLN A 78 5.79 15.29 6.25
CA GLN A 78 6.43 15.81 7.48
C GLN A 78 5.47 16.58 8.39
N HIS A 79 4.40 17.19 7.85
CA HIS A 79 3.51 18.07 8.63
C HIS A 79 2.04 17.65 8.61
N PHE A 80 1.54 17.06 7.52
CA PHE A 80 0.14 16.64 7.42
C PHE A 80 0.00 15.36 6.58
N MET A 81 -0.79 14.39 7.07
CA MET A 81 -1.07 13.12 6.36
C MET A 81 -1.84 13.32 5.05
N ASP A 82 -2.52 14.47 4.91
CA ASP A 82 -3.41 14.78 3.79
C ASP A 82 -2.73 15.61 2.68
N GLU A 83 -1.53 16.15 2.92
CA GLU A 83 -0.79 16.92 1.92
C GLU A 83 0.24 16.05 1.20
N ILE A 84 -0.05 15.74 -0.07
CA ILE A 84 0.84 15.03 -1.00
C ILE A 84 1.92 15.98 -1.57
N LEU A 85 2.41 16.95 -0.78
CA LEU A 85 3.53 17.79 -1.20
C LEU A 85 4.79 16.90 -1.20
N PRO A 86 5.58 16.85 -2.28
CA PRO A 86 5.76 17.89 -3.30
C PRO A 86 5.02 17.61 -4.62
N VAL A 87 4.27 16.51 -4.74
CA VAL A 87 3.65 16.11 -6.00
C VAL A 87 2.37 16.90 -6.24
N ARG A 88 2.29 17.60 -7.37
CA ARG A 88 1.06 18.27 -7.80
C ARG A 88 0.40 17.46 -8.91
N PHE A 89 -0.92 17.33 -8.85
CA PHE A 89 -1.71 16.74 -9.93
C PHE A 89 -2.24 17.83 -10.85
N THR A 90 -2.23 17.57 -12.16
CA THR A 90 -2.90 18.44 -13.13
C THR A 90 -4.42 18.28 -13.03
N GLN A 91 -5.18 19.23 -13.58
CA GLN A 91 -6.57 18.94 -13.93
C GLN A 91 -6.61 17.85 -15.03
N PRO A 92 -7.65 17.02 -15.09
CA PRO A 92 -7.79 16.03 -16.16
C PRO A 92 -7.82 16.72 -17.54
N TYR A 93 -7.03 16.22 -18.49
CA TYR A 93 -6.99 16.76 -19.85
C TYR A 93 -6.87 15.64 -20.88
N PHE A 94 -7.23 15.95 -22.13
CA PHE A 94 -7.16 14.99 -23.23
C PHE A 94 -5.83 15.13 -23.99
N ASP A 95 -5.05 14.05 -24.02
CA ASP A 95 -3.71 14.02 -24.64
C ASP A 95 -3.76 13.76 -26.15
N CYS A 96 -4.19 14.78 -26.89
CA CYS A 96 -4.37 14.75 -28.33
C CYS A 96 -3.05 14.55 -29.09
N GLY A 97 -2.99 13.54 -29.98
CA GLY A 97 -1.84 13.27 -30.85
C GLY A 97 -0.76 12.37 -30.24
N LYS A 98 -0.91 12.00 -28.97
CA LYS A 98 -0.02 11.09 -28.25
C LYS A 98 -0.81 9.88 -27.75
N SER A 99 -1.34 9.90 -26.53
CA SER A 99 -2.14 8.78 -26.02
C SER A 99 -3.57 8.76 -26.56
N ASN A 100 -4.10 9.91 -27.04
CA ASN A 100 -5.49 10.10 -27.45
C ASN A 100 -6.50 9.64 -26.38
N GLU A 101 -6.16 9.87 -25.12
CA GLU A 101 -6.96 9.46 -23.97
C GLU A 101 -7.06 10.61 -22.96
N TRP A 102 -8.07 10.54 -22.10
CA TRP A 102 -8.14 11.40 -20.93
C TRP A 102 -7.12 10.94 -19.89
N ILE A 103 -6.24 11.85 -19.49
CA ILE A 103 -5.17 11.59 -18.54
C ILE A 103 -5.14 12.61 -17.41
N VAL A 104 -4.49 12.24 -16.32
CA VAL A 104 -4.06 13.15 -15.27
C VAL A 104 -2.59 12.89 -14.96
N SER A 105 -1.84 13.96 -14.76
CA SER A 105 -0.40 13.91 -14.60
C SER A 105 -0.02 14.22 -13.16
N ALA A 106 0.81 13.37 -12.57
CA ALA A 106 1.54 13.67 -11.34
C ALA A 106 2.84 14.39 -11.70
N VAL A 107 3.11 15.55 -11.08
CA VAL A 107 4.23 16.43 -11.43
C VAL A 107 5.04 16.75 -10.18
N SER A 108 6.35 16.45 -10.23
CA SER A 108 7.30 16.75 -9.15
C SER A 108 8.48 17.56 -9.70
N PRO A 109 8.99 18.57 -8.97
CA PRO A 109 10.09 19.39 -9.45
C PRO A 109 11.45 18.74 -9.15
N VAL A 110 12.41 18.97 -10.03
CA VAL A 110 13.84 18.71 -9.83
C VAL A 110 14.49 20.02 -9.48
N ILE A 111 15.13 20.07 -8.32
CA ILE A 111 15.78 21.26 -7.81
C ILE A 111 17.29 21.04 -7.88
N ASP A 112 17.99 22.06 -8.37
CA ASP A 112 19.44 22.07 -8.42
C ASP A 112 19.95 23.51 -8.25
N PHE A 113 21.22 23.63 -7.90
CA PHE A 113 21.94 24.88 -8.10
C PHE A 113 22.36 24.94 -9.57
N MET A 114 21.84 25.89 -10.35
CA MET A 114 22.30 26.05 -11.75
C MET A 114 23.83 26.00 -11.85
N PRO A 115 24.42 25.10 -12.67
CA PRO A 115 25.85 25.08 -12.92
C PRO A 115 26.16 26.05 -14.08
N ARG A 116 27.26 26.81 -14.11
CA ARG A 116 28.56 26.20 -14.45
C ARG A 116 29.83 27.02 -14.18
N TYR A 117 29.78 28.25 -13.65
CA TYR A 117 30.95 29.15 -13.71
C TYR A 117 31.67 29.47 -12.40
N LEU A 118 31.12 29.16 -11.22
CA LEU A 118 31.68 29.62 -9.94
C LEU A 118 31.68 28.50 -8.90
N ARG A 119 32.84 28.11 -8.36
CA ARG A 119 32.98 27.04 -7.33
C ARG A 119 32.27 27.33 -6.00
N TYR A 120 31.86 28.57 -5.76
CA TYR A 120 31.17 28.97 -4.54
C TYR A 120 29.68 28.62 -4.58
N THR A 121 29.25 27.64 -3.77
CA THR A 121 27.85 27.21 -3.66
C THR A 121 27.01 28.12 -2.75
N HIS A 122 27.63 28.82 -1.80
CA HIS A 122 26.94 29.67 -0.82
C HIS A 122 26.30 30.94 -1.39
N MET A 123 26.71 31.39 -2.59
CA MET A 123 26.09 32.52 -3.31
C MET A 123 25.01 32.08 -4.30
N ARG A 124 24.75 30.78 -4.46
CA ARG A 124 23.84 30.27 -5.49
C ARG A 124 22.42 30.15 -4.95
N ARG A 125 21.47 30.74 -5.68
CA ARG A 125 20.05 30.50 -5.46
C ARG A 125 19.66 29.12 -6.01
N PRO A 126 19.01 28.24 -5.22
CA PRO A 126 18.49 26.97 -5.74
C PRO A 126 17.34 27.25 -6.71
N ARG A 127 17.25 26.52 -7.83
CA ARG A 127 16.21 26.70 -8.86
C ARG A 127 15.59 25.37 -9.25
N ILE A 128 14.33 25.41 -9.65
CA ILE A 128 13.71 24.29 -10.35
C ILE A 128 14.33 24.23 -11.75
N VAL A 129 15.05 23.15 -12.03
CA VAL A 129 15.79 22.96 -13.29
C VAL A 129 15.07 22.00 -14.24
N ALA A 130 14.24 21.10 -13.70
CA ALA A 130 13.43 20.18 -14.48
C ALA A 130 12.15 19.80 -13.74
N LEU A 131 11.23 19.15 -14.46
CA LEU A 131 9.99 18.60 -13.91
C LEU A 131 9.92 17.11 -14.30
N VAL A 132 9.60 16.26 -13.34
CA VAL A 132 9.31 14.85 -13.57
C VAL A 132 7.80 14.68 -13.61
N THR A 133 7.28 14.18 -14.73
CA THR A 133 5.85 13.96 -14.94
C THR A 133 5.54 12.48 -15.15
N MET A 134 4.46 12.01 -14.52
CA MET A 134 3.91 10.68 -14.77
C MET A 134 2.44 10.80 -15.13
N ASP A 135 2.11 10.41 -16.36
CA ASP A 135 0.75 10.44 -16.87
C ASP A 135 0.02 9.15 -16.53
N THR A 136 -1.21 9.29 -16.02
CA THR A 136 -2.06 8.17 -15.65
C THR A 136 -3.41 8.28 -16.34
N TYR A 137 -3.98 7.14 -16.72
CA TYR A 137 -5.29 7.10 -17.37
C TYR A 137 -6.38 7.58 -16.41
N PHE A 138 -7.01 8.71 -16.73
CA PHE A 138 -8.05 9.30 -15.91
C PHE A 138 -9.22 8.33 -15.68
N ARG A 139 -9.58 7.55 -16.72
CA ARG A 139 -10.66 6.56 -16.65
C ARG A 139 -10.43 5.42 -15.66
N LYS A 140 -9.19 5.22 -15.19
CA LYS A 140 -8.87 4.20 -14.18
C LYS A 140 -8.97 4.72 -12.75
N ILE A 141 -9.16 6.02 -12.56
CA ILE A 141 -9.28 6.63 -11.24
C ILE A 141 -10.70 6.44 -10.73
N ASP A 142 -10.83 5.95 -9.50
CA ASP A 142 -12.11 5.84 -8.83
C ASP A 142 -12.57 7.19 -8.29
N PHE A 143 -13.89 7.37 -8.19
CA PHE A 143 -14.47 8.44 -7.40
C PHE A 143 -15.44 7.87 -6.36
N ASN A 144 -15.60 8.58 -5.24
CA ASN A 144 -16.53 8.19 -4.19
C ASN A 144 -17.90 8.82 -4.42
N ALA A 145 -18.85 8.04 -4.92
CA ALA A 145 -20.23 8.46 -5.20
C ALA A 145 -21.08 8.68 -3.94
N CYS A 146 -20.64 8.19 -2.78
CA CYS A 146 -21.45 8.25 -1.54
C CYS A 146 -21.56 9.67 -1.00
N PRO A 147 -22.48 9.95 -0.07
CA PRO A 147 -22.59 11.26 0.55
C PRO A 147 -21.33 11.63 1.35
N ILE A 148 -21.15 12.93 1.57
CA ILE A 148 -20.04 13.46 2.37
C ILE A 148 -20.09 12.84 3.77
N SER A 149 -18.97 12.32 4.23
CA SER A 149 -18.83 11.67 5.54
C SER A 149 -17.36 11.63 5.95
N ILE A 150 -17.06 11.11 7.14
CA ILE A 150 -15.66 10.94 7.61
C ILE A 150 -14.82 10.13 6.60
N GLY A 151 -15.43 9.16 5.89
CA GLY A 151 -14.76 8.38 4.83
C GLY A 151 -14.93 8.95 3.42
N ASN A 152 -15.54 10.12 3.28
CA ASN A 152 -15.67 10.88 2.04
C ASN A 152 -15.67 12.39 2.36
N PRO A 153 -14.55 12.93 2.88
CA PRO A 153 -14.47 14.34 3.24
C PRO A 153 -14.50 15.23 1.98
N LEU A 154 -14.83 16.51 2.17
CA LEU A 154 -14.67 17.53 1.12
C LEU A 154 -13.17 17.79 0.86
N PRO A 155 -12.76 18.15 -0.37
CA PRO A 155 -13.60 18.42 -1.54
C PRO A 155 -13.87 17.17 -2.41
N ASN A 156 -15.14 16.84 -2.64
CA ASN A 156 -15.54 15.82 -3.61
C ASN A 156 -16.78 16.28 -4.38
N TYR A 157 -16.61 16.64 -5.64
CA TYR A 157 -17.67 17.13 -6.52
C TYR A 157 -18.72 16.06 -6.87
N LEU A 158 -18.33 14.78 -6.86
CA LEU A 158 -19.18 13.64 -7.20
C LEU A 158 -19.74 12.93 -5.95
N ALA A 159 -19.75 13.60 -4.80
CA ALA A 159 -20.35 13.05 -3.59
C ALA A 159 -21.89 13.12 -3.65
N GLY A 160 -22.56 12.07 -3.17
CA GLY A 160 -24.03 12.01 -3.05
C GLY A 160 -24.78 11.77 -4.36
N ILE A 161 -24.09 11.29 -5.40
CA ILE A 161 -24.73 10.88 -6.66
C ILE A 161 -25.16 9.40 -6.66
N ASP A 162 -24.97 8.70 -5.55
CA ASP A 162 -25.43 7.34 -5.39
C ASP A 162 -26.96 7.26 -5.42
N ARG A 163 -27.47 6.21 -6.07
CA ARG A 163 -28.91 5.89 -6.13
C ARG A 163 -29.31 4.95 -4.98
N CYS A 164 -28.70 5.06 -3.80
CA CYS A 164 -29.11 4.25 -2.66
C CYS A 164 -30.47 4.73 -2.12
N LYS A 165 -31.38 3.79 -1.82
CA LYS A 165 -32.69 4.11 -1.22
C LYS A 165 -32.55 4.65 0.20
N PRO A 166 -33.54 5.40 0.73
CA PRO A 166 -33.50 5.93 2.10
C PRO A 166 -33.34 4.88 3.19
N THR A 167 -33.75 3.62 2.94
CA THR A 167 -33.57 2.48 3.86
C THR A 167 -32.18 1.83 3.79
N THR A 168 -31.30 2.33 2.90
CA THR A 168 -29.95 1.84 2.64
C THR A 168 -28.91 2.95 2.80
N LYS A 169 -27.67 2.58 3.07
CA LYS A 169 -26.49 3.43 3.24
C LYS A 169 -25.47 3.10 2.16
N CYS A 170 -24.91 4.11 1.53
CA CYS A 170 -23.88 3.95 0.53
C CYS A 170 -22.54 3.52 1.14
N LYS A 171 -21.83 2.63 0.45
CA LYS A 171 -20.43 2.28 0.73
C LYS A 171 -19.63 2.23 -0.58
N HIS A 172 -18.56 3.01 -0.66
CA HIS A 172 -17.66 3.05 -1.81
C HIS A 172 -17.00 1.70 -2.09
N VAL A 173 -16.73 1.44 -3.38
CA VAL A 173 -15.96 0.30 -3.87
C VAL A 173 -14.84 0.83 -4.75
N SER A 174 -13.59 0.64 -4.29
CA SER A 174 -12.38 1.00 -5.04
C SER A 174 -12.03 -0.06 -6.09
N GLY A 175 -11.27 0.33 -7.11
CA GLY A 175 -10.87 -0.46 -8.27
C GLY A 175 -11.94 -0.59 -9.36
N TYR A 176 -12.95 0.28 -9.36
CA TYR A 176 -14.06 0.24 -10.31
C TYR A 176 -13.79 1.09 -11.58
N GLY A 177 -12.90 2.08 -11.49
CA GLY A 177 -12.61 3.08 -12.51
C GLY A 177 -13.59 4.26 -12.47
N PHE A 178 -13.38 5.22 -13.37
CA PHE A 178 -14.16 6.45 -13.47
C PHE A 178 -15.49 6.18 -14.17
N LYS A 179 -16.39 5.45 -13.50
CA LYS A 179 -17.74 5.12 -13.98
C LYS A 179 -18.73 5.02 -12.81
N ARG A 180 -20.00 5.32 -13.10
CA ARG A 180 -21.09 5.16 -12.12
C ARG A 180 -21.26 3.70 -11.70
N GLY A 181 -21.70 3.51 -10.46
CA GLY A 181 -21.94 2.19 -9.87
C GLY A 181 -20.77 1.65 -9.04
N GLY A 182 -19.69 2.42 -8.84
CA GLY A 182 -18.57 2.13 -7.94
C GLY A 182 -18.90 2.22 -6.45
N TYR A 183 -20.08 1.76 -6.06
CA TYR A 183 -20.58 1.75 -4.69
C TYR A 183 -21.50 0.54 -4.48
N LYS A 184 -21.82 0.26 -3.22
CA LYS A 184 -22.81 -0.74 -2.83
C LYS A 184 -23.72 -0.17 -1.76
N CYS A 185 -25.01 -0.46 -1.85
CA CYS A 185 -26.00 -0.01 -0.87
C CYS A 185 -26.19 -1.11 0.17
N VAL A 186 -25.87 -0.77 1.42
CA VAL A 186 -26.03 -1.63 2.58
C VAL A 186 -27.24 -1.21 3.41
N CYS A 187 -28.07 -2.14 3.91
CA CYS A 187 -29.22 -1.72 4.72
C CYS A 187 -28.79 -0.86 5.92
N LYS A 188 -29.56 0.20 6.20
CA LYS A 188 -29.36 1.04 7.40
C LYS A 188 -29.67 0.23 8.66
N GLN A 189 -29.23 0.77 9.80
CA GLN A 189 -29.63 0.25 11.11
C GLN A 189 -31.16 0.20 11.22
N GLY A 190 -31.69 -0.84 11.86
CA GLY A 190 -33.14 -1.03 11.95
C GLY A 190 -33.77 -1.54 10.65
N TYR A 191 -32.99 -1.93 9.64
CA TYR A 191 -33.50 -2.55 8.41
C TYR A 191 -32.74 -3.84 8.06
N LYS A 192 -33.43 -4.80 7.43
CA LYS A 192 -32.86 -6.05 6.92
C LYS A 192 -33.12 -6.21 5.41
N TYR A 193 -32.22 -6.95 4.75
CA TYR A 193 -32.43 -7.34 3.36
C TYR A 193 -33.65 -8.26 3.22
N PRO A 194 -34.42 -8.15 2.13
CA PRO A 194 -35.44 -9.13 1.78
C PRO A 194 -34.83 -10.53 1.63
N SER A 195 -35.57 -11.56 2.03
CA SER A 195 -35.08 -12.94 2.11
C SER A 195 -34.64 -13.52 0.76
N GLN A 196 -35.21 -13.03 -0.34
CA GLN A 196 -34.96 -13.52 -1.71
C GLN A 196 -33.73 -12.87 -2.36
N ILE A 197 -33.15 -11.82 -1.77
CA ILE A 197 -32.10 -11.03 -2.41
C ILE A 197 -30.74 -11.38 -1.81
N LYS A 198 -29.73 -11.53 -2.67
CA LYS A 198 -28.33 -11.71 -2.26
C LYS A 198 -27.72 -10.35 -1.85
N PRO A 199 -27.40 -10.13 -0.57
CA PRO A 199 -26.78 -8.89 -0.14
C PRO A 199 -25.30 -8.80 -0.56
N PRO A 200 -24.74 -7.59 -0.75
CA PRO A 200 -25.39 -6.27 -0.76
C PRO A 200 -25.91 -5.88 -2.15
N PHE A 201 -26.77 -4.86 -2.21
CA PHE A 201 -27.20 -4.26 -3.48
C PHE A 201 -26.00 -3.59 -4.17
N GLN A 202 -25.67 -4.04 -5.38
CA GLN A 202 -24.53 -3.51 -6.13
C GLN A 202 -24.94 -2.24 -6.85
N GLY A 203 -24.16 -1.17 -6.72
CA GLY A 203 -24.40 0.09 -7.40
C GLY A 203 -24.44 -0.09 -8.92
N SER A 204 -23.59 -0.95 -9.49
CA SER A 204 -23.62 -1.26 -10.93
C SER A 204 -24.98 -1.74 -11.44
N LEU A 205 -25.69 -2.54 -10.64
CA LEU A 205 -27.03 -3.03 -10.97
C LEU A 205 -28.07 -1.94 -10.78
N ILE A 206 -27.95 -1.14 -9.73
CA ILE A 206 -28.87 -0.02 -9.46
C ILE A 206 -28.78 1.03 -10.57
N GLU A 207 -27.59 1.33 -11.07
CA GLU A 207 -27.39 2.29 -12.16
C GLU A 207 -27.94 1.80 -13.50
N GLN A 208 -27.95 0.48 -13.72
CA GLN A 208 -28.49 -0.16 -14.94
C GLN A 208 -29.98 -0.49 -14.85
N ALA A 209 -30.55 -0.49 -13.64
CA ALA A 209 -31.95 -0.85 -13.42
C ALA A 209 -32.90 0.11 -14.14
N THR A 210 -33.99 -0.45 -14.68
CA THR A 210 -35.09 0.34 -15.23
C THR A 210 -35.75 1.18 -14.13
N GLN A 211 -36.56 2.15 -14.52
CA GLN A 211 -37.25 2.99 -13.54
C GLN A 211 -38.18 2.17 -12.64
N GLU A 212 -38.92 1.21 -13.21
CA GLU A 212 -39.81 0.31 -12.46
C GLU A 212 -39.02 -0.59 -11.49
N GLU A 213 -37.95 -1.24 -11.96
CA GLU A 213 -37.09 -2.08 -11.11
C GLU A 213 -36.48 -1.27 -9.96
N TYR A 214 -36.10 -0.02 -10.23
CA TYR A 214 -35.57 0.86 -9.21
C TYR A 214 -36.64 1.27 -8.19
N GLU A 215 -37.86 1.59 -8.62
CA GLU A 215 -38.95 2.02 -7.74
C GLU A 215 -39.35 0.94 -6.74
N TYR A 216 -39.58 -0.29 -7.20
CA TYR A 216 -40.02 -1.42 -6.36
C TYR A 216 -38.86 -2.22 -5.75
N GLY A 217 -37.65 -2.09 -6.28
CA GLY A 217 -36.46 -2.83 -5.85
C GLY A 217 -35.60 -2.10 -4.83
N PHE A 218 -34.48 -2.74 -4.49
CA PHE A 218 -33.35 -2.16 -3.72
C PHE A 218 -33.70 -1.55 -2.34
N THR A 219 -34.86 -1.90 -1.78
CA THR A 219 -35.36 -1.37 -0.51
C THR A 219 -35.18 -2.41 0.60
N CYS A 220 -34.73 -1.97 1.78
CA CYS A 220 -34.64 -2.82 2.97
C CYS A 220 -35.91 -2.75 3.81
N THR A 221 -36.22 -3.83 4.52
CA THR A 221 -37.43 -3.96 5.36
C THR A 221 -37.13 -3.59 6.82
N PRO A 222 -37.99 -2.82 7.51
CA PRO A 222 -37.73 -2.38 8.88
C PRO A 222 -37.76 -3.52 9.93
N ILE A 223 -37.03 -3.32 11.02
CA ILE A 223 -36.90 -4.17 12.20
C ILE A 223 -37.52 -3.41 13.39
N GLN A 224 -38.34 -4.05 14.23
CA GLN A 224 -38.92 -3.38 15.39
C GLN A 224 -37.93 -3.39 16.56
N HIS A 225 -37.51 -2.20 17.02
CA HIS A 225 -36.62 -2.02 18.16
C HIS A 225 -37.37 -2.13 19.50
N ARG A 226 -36.83 -2.87 20.47
CA ARG A 226 -37.13 -2.66 21.91
C ARG A 226 -35.96 -1.90 22.55
N LYS A 227 -36.25 -0.77 23.20
CA LYS A 227 -35.26 0.07 23.89
C LYS A 227 -34.64 -0.67 25.08
N VAL A 228 -33.33 -0.53 25.28
CA VAL A 228 -32.68 -0.76 26.57
C VAL A 228 -31.98 0.54 26.93
N HIS A 229 -32.55 1.27 27.89
CA HIS A 229 -31.85 2.40 28.50
C HIS A 229 -30.71 1.83 29.35
N LEU A 230 -29.47 2.29 29.12
CA LEU A 230 -28.42 2.13 30.12
C LEU A 230 -28.81 2.97 31.33
N GLY A 231 -29.39 2.34 32.34
CA GLY A 231 -29.57 2.99 33.62
C GLY A 231 -28.20 3.30 34.23
N LYS A 232 -28.04 4.55 34.65
CA LYS A 232 -26.94 5.01 35.50
C LYS A 232 -26.89 4.12 36.75
N HIS A 233 -25.68 3.70 37.11
CA HIS A 233 -25.30 3.03 38.37
C HIS A 233 -26.21 1.88 38.86
N TYR A 234 -25.79 0.64 38.64
CA TYR A 234 -26.38 -0.51 39.31
C TYR A 234 -25.38 -1.15 40.27
N ASN A 235 -25.79 -1.22 41.54
CA ASN A 235 -25.05 -1.81 42.65
C ASN A 235 -24.85 -3.33 42.47
N THR A 236 -23.63 -3.76 42.73
CA THR A 236 -23.06 -5.11 42.56
C THR A 236 -23.61 -6.17 43.54
N THR A 237 -24.55 -5.82 44.41
CA THR A 237 -25.09 -6.73 45.44
C THR A 237 -26.22 -7.63 44.93
N MET A 238 -26.98 -7.21 43.90
CA MET A 238 -28.13 -7.99 43.41
C MET A 238 -27.72 -9.17 42.50
N TYR A 239 -26.47 -9.23 42.04
CA TYR A 239 -25.98 -10.27 41.13
C TYR A 239 -25.59 -11.59 41.83
N ARG A 240 -25.37 -11.57 43.16
CA ARG A 240 -25.03 -12.80 43.92
C ARG A 240 -26.25 -13.66 44.25
N GLN A 241 -27.44 -13.08 44.38
CA GLN A 241 -28.65 -13.85 44.68
C GLN A 241 -29.28 -14.52 43.45
N GLN A 242 -28.99 -14.04 42.23
CA GLN A 242 -29.54 -14.66 41.01
C GLN A 242 -28.71 -15.85 40.49
N GLN A 243 -27.49 -16.06 40.99
CA GLN A 243 -26.67 -17.23 40.67
C GLN A 243 -26.96 -18.46 41.53
N SER A 244 -27.57 -18.31 42.72
CA SER A 244 -27.92 -19.46 43.58
C SER A 244 -29.17 -20.22 43.10
N THR A 245 -30.04 -19.58 42.31
CA THR A 245 -31.30 -20.20 41.82
C THR A 245 -31.18 -20.86 40.44
N LEU A 246 -30.05 -20.71 39.75
CA LEU A 246 -29.81 -21.32 38.41
C LEU A 246 -28.94 -22.59 38.45
N ASN A 247 -28.45 -23.00 39.63
CA ASN A 247 -27.64 -24.21 39.78
C ASN A 247 -28.43 -25.50 39.99
N THR A 248 -29.77 -25.44 40.09
CA THR A 248 -30.60 -26.63 40.42
C THR A 248 -31.33 -27.26 39.24
N LYS A 249 -30.97 -26.94 37.99
CA LYS A 249 -31.52 -27.62 36.79
C LYS A 249 -30.50 -27.82 35.67
N ARG A 250 -29.35 -28.43 35.98
CA ARG A 250 -28.42 -28.98 34.98
C ARG A 250 -28.34 -30.50 35.06
N ASN A 251 -29.44 -31.15 34.72
CA ASN A 251 -29.44 -32.50 34.18
C ASN A 251 -30.47 -32.50 33.07
N ILE A 252 -30.02 -32.68 31.82
CA ILE A 252 -30.73 -33.33 30.69
C ILE A 252 -29.97 -33.06 29.38
N ARG A 253 -29.56 -34.19 28.77
CA ARG A 253 -29.26 -34.47 27.35
C ARG A 253 -28.03 -33.82 26.71
N ARG A 254 -26.94 -34.61 26.74
CA ARG A 254 -25.88 -34.63 25.72
C ARG A 254 -26.50 -34.95 24.35
N SER A 255 -26.98 -33.93 23.65
CA SER A 255 -27.18 -34.00 22.20
C SER A 255 -25.83 -33.71 21.54
N THR A 256 -25.34 -34.68 20.77
CA THR A 256 -24.19 -34.59 19.86
C THR A 256 -24.50 -33.65 18.70
N SER A 257 -24.69 -32.37 19.01
CA SER A 257 -24.61 -31.30 18.03
C SER A 257 -23.14 -31.19 17.62
N ARG A 258 -22.82 -31.59 16.38
CA ARG A 258 -21.56 -31.27 15.72
C ARG A 258 -21.29 -29.79 15.94
N HIS A 259 -20.42 -29.48 16.91
CA HIS A 259 -20.02 -28.12 17.22
C HIS A 259 -19.50 -27.50 15.93
N ARG A 260 -20.28 -26.56 15.39
CA ARG A 260 -19.86 -25.67 14.32
C ARG A 260 -18.58 -25.03 14.84
N ARG A 261 -17.43 -25.50 14.33
CA ARG A 261 -16.09 -25.28 14.88
C ARG A 261 -15.97 -23.84 15.37
N ASN A 262 -15.60 -23.66 16.63
CA ASN A 262 -15.39 -22.35 17.24
C ASN A 262 -14.60 -21.47 16.27
N ALA A 263 -15.16 -20.31 15.92
CA ALA A 263 -14.53 -19.36 15.00
C ALA A 263 -13.20 -18.79 15.54
N TYR A 264 -12.97 -18.95 16.85
CA TYR A 264 -11.78 -18.54 17.59
C TYR A 264 -10.88 -19.74 17.91
N ASP A 265 -9.63 -19.68 17.49
CA ASP A 265 -8.58 -20.66 17.76
C ASP A 265 -7.74 -20.22 18.98
N LYS A 266 -8.03 -20.83 20.13
CA LYS A 266 -7.34 -20.56 21.40
C LYS A 266 -5.83 -20.85 21.32
N SER A 267 -5.43 -21.93 20.65
CA SER A 267 -4.03 -22.34 20.56
C SER A 267 -3.24 -21.34 19.71
N ASN A 268 -3.79 -20.97 18.55
CA ASN A 268 -3.17 -19.97 17.70
C ASN A 268 -3.12 -18.60 18.38
N ALA A 269 -4.20 -18.18 19.07
CA ALA A 269 -4.22 -16.92 19.79
C ALA A 269 -3.14 -16.85 20.90
N ALA A 270 -2.89 -17.95 21.62
CA ALA A 270 -1.80 -18.02 22.60
C ALA A 270 -0.41 -17.89 21.96
N LYS A 271 -0.19 -18.56 20.81
CA LYS A 271 1.05 -18.43 20.02
C LYS A 271 1.28 -16.99 19.58
N ILE A 272 0.23 -16.32 19.08
CA ILE A 272 0.29 -14.94 18.60
C ILE A 272 0.54 -13.96 19.73
N LYS A 273 -0.08 -14.13 20.91
CA LYS A 273 0.24 -13.30 22.08
C LYS A 273 1.71 -13.44 22.50
N THR A 274 2.24 -14.65 22.48
CA THR A 274 3.65 -14.92 22.78
C THR A 274 4.57 -14.27 21.75
N LEU A 275 4.21 -14.36 20.46
CA LEU A 275 4.91 -13.69 19.37
C LEU A 275 4.95 -12.17 19.56
N MET A 276 3.80 -11.53 19.79
CA MET A 276 3.73 -10.08 20.00
C MET A 276 4.53 -9.64 21.22
N LYS A 277 4.48 -10.40 22.33
CA LYS A 277 5.31 -10.14 23.52
C LYS A 277 6.81 -10.23 23.17
N LYS A 278 7.23 -11.27 22.45
CA LYS A 278 8.62 -11.43 22.00
C LYS A 278 9.07 -10.23 21.15
N MET A 279 8.24 -9.81 20.20
CA MET A 279 8.56 -8.67 19.34
C MET A 279 8.70 -7.37 20.12
N GLY A 280 7.86 -7.15 21.14
CA GLY A 280 7.93 -5.97 22.01
C GLY A 280 9.10 -5.96 23.00
N VAL A 281 9.68 -7.13 23.31
CA VAL A 281 10.87 -7.23 24.16
C VAL A 281 12.13 -6.87 23.39
N ILE A 282 12.21 -7.21 22.10
CA ILE A 282 13.43 -6.98 21.29
C ILE A 282 13.57 -5.49 20.97
N ASN A 283 14.74 -4.94 21.25
CA ASN A 283 15.12 -3.55 21.01
C ASN A 283 16.58 -3.45 20.57
N ASN A 284 17.02 -2.25 20.24
CA ASN A 284 18.40 -1.96 19.77
C ASN A 284 19.49 -2.39 20.77
N ILE A 285 19.21 -2.35 22.09
CA ILE A 285 20.19 -2.69 23.12
C ILE A 285 20.35 -4.20 23.28
N ASN A 286 19.24 -4.96 23.21
CA ASN A 286 19.25 -6.38 23.52
C ASN A 286 19.39 -7.28 22.29
N CYS A 287 19.17 -6.78 21.08
CA CYS A 287 19.13 -7.58 19.87
C CYS A 287 20.46 -8.30 19.59
N HIS A 288 21.61 -7.70 19.94
CA HIS A 288 22.93 -8.33 19.77
C HIS A 288 23.15 -9.55 20.67
N LYS A 289 22.41 -9.66 21.78
CA LYS A 289 22.47 -10.81 22.70
C LYS A 289 21.53 -11.94 22.28
N GLN A 290 20.69 -11.69 21.29
CA GLN A 290 19.67 -12.63 20.85
C GLN A 290 20.19 -13.51 19.70
N PRO A 291 19.83 -14.81 19.66
CA PRO A 291 20.24 -15.67 18.56
C PRO A 291 19.55 -15.26 17.24
N PRO A 292 20.15 -15.48 16.06
CA PRO A 292 19.58 -15.09 14.77
C PRO A 292 18.17 -15.63 14.50
N SER A 293 17.87 -16.84 15.00
CA SER A 293 16.55 -17.46 14.89
C SER A 293 15.45 -16.69 15.63
N SER A 294 15.82 -15.91 16.64
CA SER A 294 14.87 -15.12 17.42
C SER A 294 14.54 -13.78 16.78
N LEU A 295 15.46 -13.25 15.97
CA LEU A 295 15.36 -12.03 15.19
C LEU A 295 14.66 -12.24 13.84
N SER A 296 14.29 -13.48 13.50
CA SER A 296 13.57 -13.83 12.28
C SER A 296 12.22 -14.47 12.61
N LEU A 297 11.18 -14.08 11.88
CA LEU A 297 9.83 -14.59 12.02
C LEU A 297 9.38 -15.37 10.79
N SER A 298 8.35 -16.20 10.96
CA SER A 298 7.74 -16.94 9.86
C SER A 298 7.17 -16.00 8.80
N GLY A 299 7.31 -16.37 7.52
CA GLY A 299 6.69 -15.64 6.40
C GLY A 299 5.15 -15.57 6.49
N SER A 300 4.49 -16.41 7.28
CA SER A 300 3.04 -16.30 7.52
C SER A 300 2.61 -15.03 8.27
N VAL A 301 3.56 -14.33 8.91
CA VAL A 301 3.34 -13.05 9.60
C VAL A 301 3.15 -11.89 8.61
N ILE A 302 3.71 -11.99 7.39
CA ILE A 302 3.62 -10.93 6.37
C ILE A 302 2.40 -11.10 5.45
N TYR A 303 1.37 -11.82 5.89
CA TYR A 303 0.19 -12.04 5.08
C TYR A 303 -0.44 -10.72 4.62
N GLY A 304 -0.55 -10.53 3.30
CA GLY A 304 -1.09 -9.31 2.70
C GLY A 304 -0.07 -8.23 2.39
N ALA A 305 1.19 -8.37 2.78
CA ALA A 305 2.27 -7.41 2.50
C ALA A 305 2.44 -7.17 0.99
N GLU A 306 2.36 -8.23 0.17
CA GLU A 306 2.44 -8.14 -1.30
C GLU A 306 1.47 -7.14 -1.91
N LYS A 307 0.27 -7.00 -1.34
CA LYS A 307 -0.77 -6.09 -1.81
C LYS A 307 -0.67 -4.71 -1.16
N GLN A 308 -0.42 -4.67 0.14
CA GLN A 308 -0.37 -3.42 0.89
C GLN A 308 0.87 -2.58 0.53
N PHE A 309 1.98 -3.24 0.22
CA PHE A 309 3.26 -2.61 -0.10
C PHE A 309 3.68 -2.77 -1.57
N GLU A 310 2.72 -3.05 -2.45
CA GLU A 310 2.97 -3.19 -3.88
C GLU A 310 3.65 -1.94 -4.47
N SER A 311 3.22 -0.74 -4.04
CA SER A 311 3.79 0.53 -4.52
C SER A 311 5.26 0.66 -4.17
N GLN A 312 5.63 0.37 -2.92
CA GLN A 312 7.02 0.44 -2.46
C GLN A 312 7.86 -0.59 -3.22
N ALA A 313 7.41 -1.84 -3.33
CA ALA A 313 8.09 -2.88 -4.09
C ALA A 313 8.26 -2.54 -5.59
N ARG A 314 7.31 -1.79 -6.17
CA ARG A 314 7.43 -1.28 -7.54
C ARG A 314 8.51 -0.21 -7.69
N THR A 315 8.87 0.52 -6.63
CA THR A 315 10.02 1.44 -6.63
C THR A 315 11.34 0.68 -6.84
N ALA A 316 11.54 -0.44 -6.13
CA ALA A 316 12.68 -1.33 -6.35
C ALA A 316 12.68 -1.94 -7.76
N LEU A 317 11.50 -2.37 -8.24
CA LEU A 317 11.34 -2.90 -9.59
C LEU A 317 11.68 -1.86 -10.66
N ARG A 318 11.25 -0.59 -10.50
CA ARG A 318 11.60 0.52 -11.41
C ARG A 318 13.11 0.66 -11.54
N LEU A 319 13.83 0.67 -10.41
CA LEU A 319 15.28 0.78 -10.42
C LEU A 319 15.95 -0.43 -11.08
N ALA A 320 15.46 -1.65 -10.82
CA ALA A 320 15.95 -2.86 -11.50
C ALA A 320 15.71 -2.81 -13.03
N HIS A 321 14.57 -2.28 -13.47
CA HIS A 321 14.30 -2.05 -14.90
C HIS A 321 15.24 -1.01 -15.50
N PHE A 322 15.47 0.11 -14.81
CA PHE A 322 16.44 1.12 -15.24
C PHE A 322 17.83 0.51 -15.43
N LEU A 323 18.34 -0.19 -14.41
CA LEU A 323 19.65 -0.86 -14.47
C LEU A 323 19.71 -1.90 -15.58
N SER A 324 18.66 -2.72 -15.74
CA SER A 324 18.63 -3.75 -16.78
C SER A 324 18.59 -3.14 -18.18
N SER A 325 17.81 -2.09 -18.38
CA SER A 325 17.72 -1.38 -19.65
C SER A 325 19.05 -0.69 -19.99
N PHE A 326 19.66 -0.02 -19.02
CA PHE A 326 20.94 0.68 -19.18
C PHE A 326 22.08 -0.31 -19.48
N LEU A 327 22.28 -1.32 -18.63
CA LEU A 327 23.40 -2.26 -18.76
C LEU A 327 23.30 -3.21 -19.96
N GLN A 328 22.14 -3.31 -20.61
CA GLN A 328 21.97 -4.12 -21.82
C GLN A 328 22.10 -3.33 -23.11
N ASN A 329 21.76 -2.04 -23.09
CA ASN A 329 21.69 -1.19 -24.28
C ASN A 329 22.73 -0.06 -24.33
N ASN A 330 23.48 0.18 -23.24
CA ASN A 330 24.47 1.24 -23.23
C ASN A 330 25.75 0.82 -23.97
N GLU A 331 26.11 1.57 -25.01
CA GLU A 331 27.34 1.38 -25.78
C GLU A 331 28.20 2.66 -25.63
N TYR A 332 29.37 2.51 -25.00
CA TYR A 332 30.18 3.61 -24.46
C TYR A 332 31.03 4.36 -25.49
N ASN A 333 31.14 3.83 -26.72
CA ASN A 333 32.00 4.36 -27.79
C ASN A 333 31.26 4.54 -29.12
N VAL A 334 29.93 4.73 -29.08
CA VAL A 334 29.13 4.86 -30.30
C VAL A 334 28.66 6.29 -30.46
N HIS A 335 28.98 6.91 -31.58
CA HIS A 335 28.48 8.23 -31.93
C HIS A 335 27.22 8.11 -32.80
N PHE A 336 26.13 8.69 -32.33
CA PHE A 336 24.83 8.73 -33.00
C PHE A 336 24.62 10.11 -33.62
N GLY A 337 25.36 10.41 -34.69
CA GLY A 337 25.34 11.73 -35.34
C GLY A 337 25.89 12.81 -34.40
N ILE A 338 25.00 13.61 -33.82
CA ILE A 338 25.34 14.67 -32.84
C ILE A 338 25.25 14.22 -31.37
N LEU A 339 24.80 12.99 -31.13
CA LEU A 339 24.68 12.44 -29.78
C LEU A 339 25.83 11.47 -29.56
N ASP A 340 26.55 11.64 -28.47
CA ASP A 340 27.51 10.63 -28.04
C ASP A 340 26.78 9.52 -27.28
N GLY A 341 27.30 8.31 -27.38
CA GLY A 341 26.85 7.15 -26.62
C GLY A 341 26.92 7.42 -25.12
N GLY A 342 26.17 6.64 -24.34
CA GLY A 342 26.14 6.84 -22.90
C GLY A 342 27.48 6.48 -22.27
N GLN A 343 27.96 7.34 -21.37
CA GLN A 343 29.10 7.02 -20.50
C GLN A 343 28.76 5.84 -19.56
N GLN A 344 29.78 5.29 -18.89
CA GLN A 344 29.57 4.28 -17.86
C GLN A 344 28.81 4.85 -16.65
N LEU A 345 28.21 3.98 -15.84
CA LEU A 345 27.52 4.40 -14.62
C LEU A 345 28.54 4.92 -13.60
N GLN A 346 28.32 6.13 -13.11
CA GLN A 346 29.07 6.67 -11.98
C GLN A 346 28.55 6.11 -10.66
N GLU A 347 29.42 6.01 -9.65
CA GLU A 347 29.05 5.54 -8.31
C GLU A 347 27.98 6.44 -7.68
N ASP A 348 28.17 7.75 -7.79
CA ASP A 348 27.25 8.76 -7.24
C ASP A 348 25.85 8.68 -7.86
N HIS A 349 25.73 8.26 -9.12
CA HIS A 349 24.42 8.02 -9.74
C HIS A 349 23.66 6.91 -9.01
N ILE A 350 24.33 5.83 -8.63
CA ILE A 350 23.68 4.71 -7.93
C ILE A 350 23.37 5.10 -6.48
N PHE A 351 24.27 5.82 -5.80
CA PHE A 351 23.99 6.39 -4.48
C PHE A 351 22.78 7.32 -4.49
N ALA A 352 22.68 8.21 -5.48
CA ALA A 352 21.54 9.11 -5.64
C ALA A 352 20.23 8.34 -5.86
N GLU A 353 20.23 7.28 -6.67
CA GLU A 353 19.05 6.44 -6.92
C GLU A 353 18.55 5.73 -5.65
N VAL A 354 19.46 5.16 -4.84
CA VAL A 354 19.05 4.51 -3.57
C VAL A 354 18.58 5.52 -2.53
N LEU A 355 19.23 6.69 -2.44
CA LEU A 355 18.81 7.78 -1.56
C LEU A 355 17.42 8.30 -1.96
N ALA A 356 17.18 8.51 -3.26
CA ALA A 356 15.88 8.96 -3.78
C ALA A 356 14.75 7.97 -3.43
N ASN A 357 15.00 6.66 -3.48
CA ASN A 357 14.02 5.67 -3.04
C ASN A 357 13.63 5.83 -1.56
N VAL A 358 14.60 6.05 -0.66
CA VAL A 358 14.36 6.22 0.78
C VAL A 358 13.73 7.58 1.11
N MET A 359 14.12 8.63 0.37
CA MET A 359 13.61 9.99 0.58
C MET A 359 12.20 10.20 0.03
N SER A 360 11.80 9.43 -0.99
CA SER A 360 10.51 9.60 -1.69
C SER A 360 9.30 9.01 -0.96
N ASP A 361 9.49 8.00 -0.09
CA ASP A 361 8.40 7.35 0.65
C ASP A 361 8.80 7.06 2.08
N HIS A 362 8.05 7.60 3.05
CA HIS A 362 8.37 7.45 4.47
C HIS A 362 8.26 6.00 4.99
N LYS A 363 7.55 5.11 4.27
CA LYS A 363 7.43 3.69 4.61
C LYS A 363 8.69 2.90 4.26
N ILE A 364 9.50 3.40 3.33
CA ILE A 364 10.78 2.79 2.95
C ILE A 364 11.84 3.22 3.97
N LEU A 365 12.33 2.27 4.76
CA LEU A 365 13.39 2.51 5.74
C LEU A 365 14.78 2.47 5.10
N SER A 366 14.96 1.62 4.09
CA SER A 366 16.22 1.48 3.37
C SER A 366 16.03 1.02 1.94
N SER A 367 17.00 1.32 1.10
CA SER A 367 17.10 0.81 -0.27
C SER A 367 18.56 0.53 -0.59
N ALA A 368 18.84 -0.58 -1.27
CA ALA A 368 20.18 -0.89 -1.72
C ALA A 368 20.19 -1.44 -3.15
N VAL A 369 21.28 -1.17 -3.87
CA VAL A 369 21.64 -1.84 -5.11
C VAL A 369 22.91 -2.61 -4.81
N LEU A 370 22.86 -3.93 -4.91
CA LEU A 370 23.97 -4.81 -4.59
C LEU A 370 24.42 -5.50 -5.87
N PHE A 371 25.61 -5.16 -6.36
CA PHE A 371 26.21 -5.81 -7.52
C PHE A 371 26.86 -7.12 -7.13
N ASP A 372 26.80 -8.12 -8.00
CA ASP A 372 27.60 -9.34 -7.85
C ASP A 372 29.09 -9.03 -8.01
N SER A 373 29.94 -9.98 -7.61
CA SER A 373 31.39 -9.81 -7.68
C SER A 373 31.83 -9.41 -9.08
N TYR A 374 32.65 -8.37 -9.17
CA TYR A 374 33.23 -7.88 -10.43
C TYR A 374 32.17 -7.55 -11.51
N GLN A 375 31.02 -7.02 -11.10
CA GLN A 375 29.96 -6.61 -12.02
C GLN A 375 29.79 -5.09 -12.15
N PHE A 376 30.51 -4.30 -11.36
CA PHE A 376 30.49 -2.85 -11.46
C PHE A 376 31.83 -2.33 -11.97
N ILE A 377 31.77 -1.53 -13.04
CA ILE A 377 32.91 -0.83 -13.63
C ILE A 377 32.58 0.65 -13.47
N GLY A 378 33.38 1.34 -12.67
CA GLY A 378 33.25 2.78 -12.46
C GLY A 378 33.65 3.56 -13.71
N ALA A 379 33.26 4.83 -13.79
CA ALA A 379 33.45 5.66 -14.99
C ALA A 379 34.92 5.82 -15.43
N ASP A 380 35.87 5.66 -14.51
CA ASP A 380 37.31 5.70 -14.78
C ASP A 380 37.86 4.36 -15.32
N GLY A 381 36.97 3.39 -15.60
CA GLY A 381 37.32 2.03 -16.02
C GLY A 381 37.74 1.10 -14.88
N THR A 382 37.68 1.58 -13.63
CA THR A 382 38.07 0.79 -12.45
C THR A 382 37.02 -0.28 -12.16
N GLU A 383 37.43 -1.54 -12.23
CA GLU A 383 36.59 -2.66 -11.84
C GLU A 383 36.59 -2.82 -10.31
N LYS A 384 35.41 -2.77 -9.70
CA LYS A 384 35.26 -2.98 -8.25
C LYS A 384 34.99 -4.44 -7.94
N ALA A 385 35.76 -5.01 -7.01
CA ALA A 385 35.54 -6.37 -6.52
C ALA A 385 34.13 -6.55 -5.95
N LEU A 386 33.66 -5.58 -5.16
CA LEU A 386 32.29 -5.45 -4.67
C LEU A 386 31.87 -3.99 -4.75
N PHE A 387 30.60 -3.75 -5.04
CA PHE A 387 29.99 -2.43 -5.02
C PHE A 387 28.52 -2.59 -4.62
N GLY A 388 28.13 -1.96 -3.52
CA GLY A 388 26.79 -2.13 -2.97
C GLY A 388 26.24 -0.88 -2.28
N PRO A 389 25.88 0.20 -3.01
CA PRO A 389 25.25 1.37 -2.41
C PRO A 389 23.99 1.00 -1.61
N TRP A 390 23.98 1.35 -0.35
CA TRP A 390 22.88 1.10 0.58
C TRP A 390 22.54 2.38 1.35
N ALA A 391 21.37 2.95 1.04
CA ALA A 391 20.80 4.09 1.74
C ALA A 391 19.78 3.67 2.80
N TYR A 392 19.72 4.42 3.89
CA TYR A 392 18.76 4.23 4.97
C TYR A 392 18.41 5.54 5.67
N ARG A 393 17.30 5.54 6.39
CA ARG A 393 16.87 6.64 7.26
C ARG A 393 16.89 6.23 8.73
N ASN A 394 17.37 7.13 9.57
CA ASN A 394 17.31 7.04 11.02
C ASN A 394 16.83 8.37 11.62
N ASP A 395 16.79 8.47 12.95
CA ASP A 395 16.30 9.67 13.64
C ASP A 395 17.22 10.90 13.42
N GLN A 396 18.44 10.70 12.93
CA GLN A 396 19.44 11.74 12.67
C GLN A 396 19.42 12.25 11.21
N GLY A 397 18.73 11.57 10.30
CA GLY A 397 18.61 11.98 8.90
C GLY A 397 18.72 10.82 7.91
N PHE A 398 19.32 11.13 6.75
CA PHE A 398 19.48 10.19 5.64
C PHE A 398 20.96 9.88 5.43
N TRP A 399 21.27 8.60 5.31
CA TRP A 399 22.63 8.12 5.23
C TRP A 399 22.75 7.08 4.13
N ALA A 400 23.93 6.96 3.54
CA ALA A 400 24.26 5.89 2.62
C ALA A 400 25.67 5.37 2.85
N ILE A 401 25.87 4.09 2.62
CA ILE A 401 27.17 3.43 2.69
C ILE A 401 27.37 2.55 1.46
N ASP A 402 28.62 2.35 1.05
CA ASP A 402 28.96 1.20 0.21
C ASP A 402 29.03 -0.05 1.10
N ALA A 403 28.07 -0.96 0.93
CA ALA A 403 28.00 -2.22 1.66
C ALA A 403 29.24 -3.11 1.45
N ALA A 404 30.06 -2.85 0.42
CA ALA A 404 31.35 -3.50 0.25
C ALA A 404 32.29 -3.28 1.45
N GLY A 405 32.20 -2.14 2.14
CA GLY A 405 33.05 -1.82 3.30
C GLY A 405 32.67 -2.55 4.59
N LEU A 406 31.59 -3.33 4.59
CA LEU A 406 31.17 -4.13 5.75
C LEU A 406 32.05 -5.37 5.90
N LYS A 407 32.36 -5.75 7.16
CA LYS A 407 33.13 -6.98 7.47
C LYS A 407 32.47 -8.23 6.90
N GLU A 408 31.14 -8.30 6.95
CA GLU A 408 30.38 -9.39 6.34
C GLU A 408 29.96 -9.00 4.93
N SER A 409 30.30 -9.85 3.95
CA SER A 409 29.92 -9.63 2.56
C SER A 409 28.40 -9.74 2.38
N TYR A 410 27.82 -8.73 1.72
CA TYR A 410 26.39 -8.72 1.37
C TYR A 410 25.98 -9.86 0.41
N LEU A 411 26.95 -10.46 -0.30
CA LEU A 411 26.71 -11.65 -1.13
C LEU A 411 26.22 -12.84 -0.31
N ASN A 412 26.51 -12.86 1.00
CA ASN A 412 26.08 -13.92 1.90
C ASN A 412 24.63 -13.79 2.37
N THR A 413 23.98 -12.67 2.07
CA THR A 413 22.59 -12.43 2.49
C THR A 413 21.63 -13.41 1.79
N PRO A 414 20.58 -13.89 2.49
CA PRO A 414 19.62 -14.82 1.90
C PRO A 414 18.97 -14.31 0.62
N GLY A 415 18.64 -13.01 0.56
CA GLY A 415 18.05 -12.38 -0.62
C GLY A 415 18.96 -12.46 -1.85
N PHE A 416 20.26 -12.21 -1.67
CA PHE A 416 21.23 -12.27 -2.76
C PHE A 416 21.47 -13.71 -3.24
N LYS A 417 21.74 -14.64 -2.32
CA LYS A 417 21.97 -16.06 -2.63
C LYS A 417 20.81 -16.69 -3.40
N THR A 418 19.60 -16.55 -2.86
CA THR A 418 18.40 -17.12 -3.50
C THR A 418 18.13 -16.53 -4.88
N ALA A 419 18.36 -15.22 -5.07
CA ALA A 419 18.19 -14.59 -6.38
C ALA A 419 19.23 -15.09 -7.38
N LYS A 420 20.51 -15.14 -6.99
CA LYS A 420 21.62 -15.62 -7.82
C LYS A 420 21.42 -17.08 -8.23
N GLU A 421 21.06 -17.94 -7.28
CA GLU A 421 20.77 -19.36 -7.54
C GLU A 421 19.59 -19.55 -8.50
N ARG A 422 18.48 -18.83 -8.28
CA ARG A 422 17.28 -18.92 -9.12
C ARG A 422 17.56 -18.53 -10.57
N PHE A 423 18.29 -17.44 -10.78
CA PHE A 423 18.51 -16.86 -12.11
C PHE A 423 19.82 -17.31 -12.77
N ARG A 424 20.55 -18.25 -12.15
CA ARG A 424 21.70 -18.91 -12.79
C ARG A 424 21.29 -19.72 -14.03
N SER A 425 20.09 -20.31 -14.01
CA SER A 425 19.55 -21.14 -15.11
C SER A 425 18.19 -20.65 -15.66
N ASN A 426 17.37 -19.95 -14.86
CA ASN A 426 15.99 -19.59 -15.24
C ASN A 426 15.87 -18.21 -15.91
N ILE A 427 16.68 -17.95 -16.95
CA ILE A 427 16.63 -16.67 -17.69
C ILE A 427 15.35 -16.55 -18.54
N SER A 428 14.71 -17.67 -18.87
CA SER A 428 13.46 -17.72 -19.65
C SER A 428 12.24 -17.10 -18.95
N GLU A 429 12.29 -16.93 -17.62
CA GLU A 429 11.23 -16.24 -16.85
C GLU A 429 11.19 -14.73 -17.13
N LEU A 430 12.29 -14.17 -17.64
CA LEU A 430 12.41 -12.73 -17.89
C LEU A 430 11.54 -12.32 -19.08
N LYS A 431 10.95 -11.13 -18.95
CA LYS A 431 10.15 -10.54 -20.01
C LYS A 431 11.01 -9.64 -20.88
N GLU A 432 10.81 -9.75 -22.18
CA GLU A 432 11.43 -8.86 -23.17
C GLU A 432 10.61 -7.59 -23.36
N PHE A 433 11.31 -6.46 -23.42
CA PHE A 433 10.75 -5.12 -23.59
C PHE A 433 11.41 -4.43 -24.78
N HIS A 434 10.60 -3.91 -25.70
CA HIS A 434 11.07 -3.20 -26.90
C HIS A 434 10.86 -1.70 -26.72
N ILE A 435 11.88 -0.92 -27.03
CA ILE A 435 11.90 0.54 -26.98
C ILE A 435 12.16 1.07 -28.39
N LYS A 436 11.28 1.98 -28.83
CA LYS A 436 11.43 2.75 -30.08
C LYS A 436 11.81 4.18 -29.72
N ALA A 437 13.07 4.53 -29.88
CA ALA A 437 13.59 5.84 -29.52
C ALA A 437 13.59 6.82 -30.70
N PHE A 438 13.11 8.04 -30.45
CA PHE A 438 13.13 9.17 -31.38
C PHE A 438 13.89 10.31 -30.74
N VAL A 439 15.00 10.69 -31.36
CA VAL A 439 15.95 11.69 -30.87
C VAL A 439 15.96 12.90 -31.79
N ARG A 440 16.50 14.02 -31.30
CA ARG A 440 16.72 15.23 -32.11
C ARG A 440 17.71 14.96 -33.26
N SER A 441 17.43 15.51 -34.44
CA SER A 441 18.29 15.37 -35.62
C SER A 441 19.53 16.26 -35.60
N ASN A 442 19.44 17.42 -34.93
CA ASN A 442 20.51 18.41 -34.82
C ASN A 442 20.46 19.09 -33.45
N ILE A 443 21.48 19.91 -33.15
CA ILE A 443 21.65 20.55 -31.84
C ILE A 443 20.50 21.51 -31.53
N ASN A 444 19.95 22.14 -32.57
CA ASN A 444 18.82 23.05 -32.51
C ASN A 444 17.47 22.31 -32.35
N GLY A 445 17.46 20.98 -32.49
CA GLY A 445 16.27 20.14 -32.38
C GLY A 445 15.19 20.44 -33.41
N THR A 446 15.53 20.73 -34.67
CA THR A 446 14.56 21.17 -35.69
C THR A 446 13.50 20.11 -36.02
N TYR A 447 13.89 18.82 -36.09
CA TYR A 447 12.96 17.70 -36.29
C TYR A 447 13.37 16.45 -35.51
N GLN A 448 12.42 15.52 -35.37
CA GLN A 448 12.65 14.22 -34.74
C GLN A 448 13.13 13.21 -35.77
N SER A 449 14.15 12.44 -35.42
CA SER A 449 14.67 11.33 -36.20
C SER A 449 14.59 10.03 -35.41
N HIS A 450 14.24 8.94 -36.08
CA HIS A 450 14.33 7.61 -35.49
C HIS A 450 15.79 7.31 -35.11
N PHE A 451 16.00 6.71 -33.94
CA PHE A 451 17.31 6.25 -33.52
C PHE A 451 17.75 5.08 -34.42
N LYS A 452 18.67 5.33 -35.35
CA LYS A 452 18.91 4.48 -36.54
C LYS A 452 19.68 3.16 -36.27
N TYR A 453 20.27 2.98 -35.10
CA TYR A 453 21.27 1.92 -34.89
C TYR A 453 20.75 0.60 -34.28
N SER A 454 19.53 0.55 -33.75
CA SER A 454 18.77 -0.69 -33.47
C SER A 454 17.48 -0.38 -32.70
N ASP A 455 16.49 -1.27 -32.80
CA ASP A 455 15.42 -1.34 -31.80
C ASP A 455 16.06 -1.70 -30.46
N LEU A 456 15.94 -0.80 -29.47
CA LEU A 456 16.50 -1.01 -28.14
C LEU A 456 15.65 -2.08 -27.43
N VAL A 457 16.26 -3.22 -27.12
CA VAL A 457 15.55 -4.36 -26.51
C VAL A 457 16.28 -4.79 -25.26
N TYR A 458 15.54 -5.03 -24.18
CA TYR A 458 16.11 -5.57 -22.95
C TYR A 458 15.19 -6.60 -22.28
N LYS A 459 15.80 -7.51 -21.53
CA LYS A 459 15.10 -8.48 -20.69
C LYS A 459 15.17 -8.05 -19.23
N ALA A 460 14.02 -8.07 -18.55
CA ALA A 460 13.91 -7.64 -17.16
C ALA A 460 12.88 -8.50 -16.39
N PRO A 461 13.00 -8.57 -15.05
CA PRO A 461 12.08 -9.35 -14.22
C PRO A 461 10.68 -8.72 -14.21
N THR A 462 9.67 -9.53 -13.89
CA THR A 462 8.35 -9.02 -13.55
C THR A 462 8.22 -8.83 -12.04
N PHE A 463 7.15 -8.19 -11.58
CA PHE A 463 6.86 -8.07 -10.14
C PHE A 463 6.83 -9.42 -9.41
N LYS A 464 6.35 -10.49 -10.08
CA LYS A 464 6.30 -11.85 -9.52
C LYS A 464 7.67 -12.51 -9.40
N SER A 465 8.66 -12.02 -10.15
CA SER A 465 10.03 -12.54 -10.13
C SER A 465 10.79 -12.04 -8.90
N GLY A 466 10.36 -10.92 -8.29
CA GLY A 466 10.86 -10.47 -7.00
C GLY A 466 10.38 -11.34 -5.84
N ARG A 467 11.02 -11.18 -4.67
CA ARG A 467 10.78 -12.00 -3.48
C ARG A 467 10.64 -11.15 -2.24
N TRP A 468 9.65 -11.48 -1.41
CA TRP A 468 9.52 -10.98 -0.05
C TRP A 468 10.24 -11.90 0.93
N SER A 469 10.99 -11.31 1.85
CA SER A 469 11.56 -12.00 3.01
C SER A 469 10.53 -12.10 4.15
N GLY A 470 10.75 -13.04 5.08
CA GLY A 470 10.03 -13.02 6.36
C GLY A 470 10.46 -11.80 7.19
N PRO A 471 9.68 -11.41 8.21
CA PRO A 471 10.05 -10.28 9.05
C PRO A 471 11.35 -10.56 9.80
N THR A 472 12.27 -9.61 9.76
CA THR A 472 13.54 -9.69 10.47
C THR A 472 13.78 -8.42 11.26
N TYR A 473 14.31 -8.55 12.48
CA TYR A 473 14.77 -7.40 13.25
C TYR A 473 16.20 -7.07 12.84
N ARG A 474 16.39 -5.90 12.24
CA ARG A 474 17.73 -5.38 11.92
C ARG A 474 18.36 -4.88 13.23
N CYS A 475 19.61 -5.25 13.46
CA CYS A 475 20.36 -5.00 14.70
C CYS A 475 21.77 -4.55 14.35
N ASP A 476 21.87 -3.53 13.51
CA ASP A 476 23.13 -3.09 12.94
C ASP A 476 23.45 -1.63 13.27
N GLY A 477 22.67 -1.00 14.15
CA GLY A 477 22.81 0.40 14.55
C GLY A 477 22.41 1.40 13.46
N ARG A 478 22.05 0.92 12.26
CA ARG A 478 21.55 1.74 11.15
C ARG A 478 20.04 1.74 11.17
N ILE A 479 19.46 0.54 11.27
CA ILE A 479 18.03 0.30 11.31
C ILE A 479 17.76 -0.65 12.47
N ASP A 480 17.23 -0.15 13.58
CA ASP A 480 16.91 -1.01 14.73
C ASP A 480 15.41 -1.29 14.83
N LYS A 481 14.85 -1.85 13.76
CA LYS A 481 13.40 -2.08 13.60
C LYS A 481 13.11 -3.45 13.00
N TRP A 482 11.88 -3.92 13.21
CA TRP A 482 11.31 -5.05 12.48
C TRP A 482 11.02 -4.62 11.04
N VAL A 483 11.67 -5.27 10.08
CA VAL A 483 11.52 -4.95 8.67
C VAL A 483 11.11 -6.15 7.85
N ILE A 484 10.47 -5.86 6.72
CA ILE A 484 10.28 -6.80 5.63
C ILE A 484 11.04 -6.30 4.41
N THR A 485 11.82 -7.17 3.79
CA THR A 485 12.63 -6.82 2.61
C THR A 485 11.97 -7.38 1.36
N TYR A 486 11.80 -6.53 0.35
CA TYR A 486 11.51 -6.96 -1.03
C TYR A 486 12.79 -6.87 -1.86
N SER A 487 13.16 -7.96 -2.52
CA SER A 487 14.37 -8.04 -3.36
C SER A 487 14.00 -8.43 -4.80
N VAL A 488 14.60 -7.76 -5.78
CA VAL A 488 14.38 -8.00 -7.21
C VAL A 488 15.72 -7.97 -7.97
N PRO A 489 16.00 -8.94 -8.85
CA PRO A 489 17.26 -8.99 -9.60
C PRO A 489 17.32 -7.96 -10.73
N PHE A 490 18.52 -7.64 -11.22
CA PHE A 490 18.73 -6.93 -12.48
C PHE A 490 19.84 -7.59 -13.30
N PHE A 491 19.85 -7.31 -14.61
CA PHE A 491 20.60 -8.10 -15.58
C PHE A 491 21.36 -7.23 -16.59
N SER A 492 22.56 -7.64 -16.94
CA SER A 492 23.39 -7.01 -17.98
C SER A 492 23.50 -7.92 -19.20
N ARG A 493 23.93 -7.35 -20.34
CA ARG A 493 24.20 -8.13 -21.55
C ARG A 493 25.39 -9.07 -21.31
N ASN A 494 25.28 -10.29 -21.77
CA ASN A 494 26.39 -11.23 -21.87
C ASN A 494 27.02 -11.06 -23.26
N ILE A 495 28.24 -10.54 -23.29
CA ILE A 495 28.97 -10.22 -24.53
C ILE A 495 29.27 -11.49 -25.34
N TYR A 496 29.41 -12.65 -24.68
CA TYR A 496 29.82 -13.90 -25.32
C TYR A 496 28.66 -14.77 -25.81
N LEU A 497 27.51 -14.73 -25.12
CA LEU A 497 26.42 -15.71 -25.32
C LEU A 497 25.14 -15.10 -25.91
N SER A 498 25.17 -13.86 -26.40
CA SER A 498 23.98 -13.13 -26.92
C SER A 498 22.74 -13.26 -26.01
N SER A 499 22.98 -13.39 -24.71
CA SER A 499 21.99 -13.63 -23.66
C SER A 499 22.19 -12.62 -22.53
N VAL A 500 21.38 -12.67 -21.49
CA VAL A 500 21.54 -11.80 -20.31
C VAL A 500 22.13 -12.59 -19.16
N LYS A 501 22.93 -11.93 -18.32
CA LYS A 501 23.50 -12.52 -17.10
C LYS A 501 22.96 -11.81 -15.87
N PHE A 502 22.83 -12.55 -14.76
CA PHE A 502 22.54 -11.97 -13.45
C PHE A 502 23.68 -11.03 -13.05
N THR A 503 23.34 -9.81 -12.66
CA THR A 503 24.34 -8.76 -12.34
C THR A 503 24.25 -8.32 -10.88
N GLY A 504 23.07 -8.40 -10.27
CA GLY A 504 22.87 -7.99 -8.89
C GLY A 504 21.40 -7.97 -8.49
N ILE A 505 21.12 -7.41 -7.31
CA ILE A 505 19.76 -7.20 -6.81
C ILE A 505 19.55 -5.75 -6.37
N VAL A 506 18.31 -5.31 -6.48
CA VAL A 506 17.80 -4.12 -5.79
C VAL A 506 16.92 -4.60 -4.63
N LEU A 507 17.10 -4.03 -3.46
CA LEU A 507 16.26 -4.30 -2.30
C LEU A 507 15.71 -3.02 -1.69
N ILE A 508 14.58 -3.17 -1.01
CA ILE A 508 14.01 -2.16 -0.13
C ILE A 508 13.58 -2.83 1.17
N ASP A 509 13.80 -2.13 2.29
CA ASP A 509 13.30 -2.52 3.60
C ASP A 509 12.12 -1.63 3.99
N ILE A 510 11.03 -2.25 4.42
CA ILE A 510 9.80 -1.57 4.84
C ILE A 510 9.57 -1.87 6.33
N ASP A 511 9.20 -0.83 7.09
CA ASP A 511 8.87 -1.00 8.51
C ASP A 511 7.62 -1.88 8.67
N LEU A 512 7.76 -2.99 9.39
CA LEU A 512 6.67 -3.94 9.61
C LEU A 512 5.47 -3.27 10.30
N LYS A 513 5.69 -2.20 11.08
CA LYS A 513 4.61 -1.50 11.80
C LYS A 513 3.49 -0.99 10.89
N PHE A 514 3.79 -0.73 9.61
CA PHE A 514 2.81 -0.22 8.66
C PHE A 514 1.91 -1.31 8.07
N LEU A 515 2.18 -2.59 8.35
CA LEU A 515 1.41 -3.70 7.81
C LEU A 515 0.13 -3.92 8.62
N ASP A 516 -1.02 -3.77 8.00
CA ASP A 516 -2.29 -4.12 8.61
C ASP A 516 -2.45 -5.65 8.67
N ILE A 517 -2.76 -6.19 9.86
CA ILE A 517 -2.97 -7.62 10.07
C ILE A 517 -4.45 -8.03 9.96
N ASN A 518 -4.70 -9.28 9.60
CA ASN A 518 -6.05 -9.83 9.51
C ASN A 518 -6.27 -10.96 10.53
N GLN A 519 -7.01 -10.68 11.60
CA GLN A 519 -7.32 -11.65 12.65
C GLN A 519 -8.60 -12.46 12.41
N CYS A 520 -9.37 -12.11 11.38
CA CYS A 520 -10.67 -12.71 11.11
C CYS A 520 -10.56 -14.17 10.67
N HIS A 521 -11.72 -14.84 10.61
CA HIS A 521 -11.79 -16.23 10.20
C HIS A 521 -11.36 -16.42 8.74
N GLN A 522 -10.47 -17.38 8.49
CA GLN A 522 -10.01 -17.74 7.15
C GLN A 522 -9.86 -19.26 6.99
N PRO A 523 -10.00 -19.78 5.75
CA PRO A 523 -9.72 -21.18 5.45
C PRO A 523 -8.33 -21.66 5.90
N PHE A 524 -8.22 -22.97 6.16
CA PHE A 524 -6.98 -23.57 6.66
C PHE A 524 -5.79 -23.41 5.70
N TYR A 525 -6.01 -23.48 4.37
CA TYR A 525 -4.96 -23.37 3.36
C TYR A 525 -4.35 -21.97 3.22
N ILE A 526 -4.98 -20.92 3.78
CA ILE A 526 -4.44 -19.56 3.72
C ILE A 526 -3.34 -19.41 4.79
N ALA A 527 -2.10 -19.15 4.37
CA ALA A 527 -0.97 -18.94 5.25
C ALA A 527 -0.99 -17.53 5.87
N ASN A 528 -1.81 -17.35 6.92
CA ASN A 528 -1.87 -16.16 7.74
C ASN A 528 -1.69 -16.55 9.21
N ALA A 529 -0.66 -16.03 9.87
CA ALA A 529 -0.38 -16.30 11.28
C ALA A 529 -1.52 -15.83 12.20
N PHE A 530 -2.18 -14.72 11.87
CA PHE A 530 -3.17 -14.06 12.72
C PHE A 530 -4.59 -14.59 12.56
N LYS A 531 -4.87 -15.43 11.55
CA LYS A 531 -6.23 -15.89 11.26
C LYS A 531 -6.86 -16.61 12.46
N ASN A 532 -8.18 -16.52 12.56
CA ASN A 532 -8.98 -17.16 13.61
C ASN A 532 -8.62 -16.70 15.04
N THR A 533 -7.98 -15.54 15.22
CA THR A 533 -7.65 -14.99 16.56
C THR A 533 -8.57 -13.85 16.98
N ALA A 534 -9.50 -13.40 16.12
CA ALA A 534 -10.48 -12.39 16.48
C ALA A 534 -11.48 -12.92 17.54
N LEU A 535 -11.75 -12.11 18.57
CA LEU A 535 -12.62 -12.42 19.69
C LEU A 535 -14.10 -12.07 19.42
N CYS A 536 -14.48 -11.96 18.15
CA CYS A 536 -15.85 -11.62 17.77
C CYS A 536 -16.88 -12.64 18.31
N PRO A 537 -17.95 -12.18 19.00
CA PRO A 537 -19.03 -13.05 19.47
C PRO A 537 -19.73 -13.80 18.33
N PRO A 538 -20.37 -14.96 18.59
CA PRO A 538 -21.09 -15.72 17.57
C PRO A 538 -22.20 -14.95 16.85
N SER A 539 -22.81 -13.94 17.48
CA SER A 539 -23.83 -13.07 16.89
C SER A 539 -23.25 -12.01 15.94
N THR A 540 -21.93 -11.95 15.76
CA THR A 540 -21.23 -10.97 14.93
C THR A 540 -20.41 -11.61 13.81
N LYS A 541 -20.08 -10.84 12.78
CA LYS A 541 -19.22 -11.14 11.65
C LYS A 541 -17.99 -10.23 11.70
N CYS A 542 -16.82 -10.83 11.72
CA CYS A 542 -15.54 -10.13 11.73
C CYS A 542 -15.23 -9.46 10.38
N SER A 543 -14.65 -8.27 10.41
CA SER A 543 -14.10 -7.54 9.27
C SER A 543 -12.79 -6.89 9.70
N PRO A 544 -11.66 -7.09 9.00
CA PRO A 544 -10.42 -6.38 9.33
C PRO A 544 -10.57 -4.88 9.11
N LEU A 545 -9.84 -4.09 9.87
CA LEU A 545 -9.66 -2.64 9.70
C LEU A 545 -8.30 -2.38 9.05
N THR A 546 -8.22 -1.34 8.22
CA THR A 546 -7.01 -0.94 7.49
C THR A 546 -6.56 0.45 7.94
N GLY A 547 -5.26 0.74 7.87
CA GLY A 547 -4.67 2.01 8.28
C GLY A 547 -4.33 2.10 9.78
N PHE A 548 -4.40 0.99 10.51
CA PHE A 548 -4.07 0.93 11.94
C PHE A 548 -2.72 0.24 12.21
N GLY A 549 -2.08 -0.27 11.15
CA GLY A 549 -0.76 -0.88 11.21
C GLY A 549 -0.75 -2.24 11.91
N PHE A 550 0.45 -2.61 12.36
CA PHE A 550 0.76 -3.93 12.89
C PHE A 550 0.39 -4.03 14.37
N GLY A 551 -0.89 -4.27 14.64
CA GLY A 551 -1.42 -4.38 16.00
C GLY A 551 -2.61 -5.34 16.11
N LEU A 552 -2.72 -6.01 17.26
CA LEU A 552 -3.90 -6.82 17.59
C LEU A 552 -5.10 -5.93 17.90
N GLY A 553 -6.30 -6.40 17.61
CA GLY A 553 -7.56 -5.68 17.84
C GLY A 553 -8.02 -4.85 16.65
N ASN A 554 -7.25 -4.80 15.56
CA ASN A 554 -7.56 -4.04 14.33
C ASN A 554 -8.63 -4.74 13.47
N TYR A 555 -9.79 -5.03 14.06
CA TYR A 555 -10.95 -5.62 13.40
C TYR A 555 -12.25 -5.07 13.99
N ALA A 556 -13.32 -5.12 13.20
CA ALA A 556 -14.67 -4.77 13.60
C ALA A 556 -15.56 -6.02 13.63
N CYS A 557 -16.33 -6.18 14.70
CA CYS A 557 -17.33 -7.24 14.85
C CYS A 557 -18.72 -6.68 14.57
N LYS A 558 -19.19 -6.85 13.32
CA LYS A 558 -20.48 -6.33 12.84
C LYS A 558 -21.59 -7.31 13.13
N CYS A 559 -22.77 -6.87 13.55
CA CYS A 559 -23.87 -7.79 13.81
C CYS A 559 -24.25 -8.61 12.57
N LYS A 560 -24.51 -9.91 12.76
CA LYS A 560 -25.05 -10.77 11.71
C LYS A 560 -26.50 -10.39 11.41
N GLN A 561 -26.99 -10.78 10.24
CA GLN A 561 -28.41 -10.65 9.91
C GLN A 561 -29.27 -11.36 10.95
N GLY A 562 -30.37 -10.73 11.37
CA GLY A 562 -31.23 -11.19 12.47
C GLY A 562 -30.71 -10.83 13.86
N TYR A 563 -29.59 -10.10 13.95
CA TYR A 563 -29.10 -9.51 15.18
C TYR A 563 -28.93 -8.00 15.00
N GLU A 564 -29.09 -7.25 16.08
CA GLU A 564 -28.91 -5.81 16.11
C GLU A 564 -27.89 -5.40 17.18
N TYR A 565 -27.27 -4.25 16.94
CA TYR A 565 -26.32 -3.64 17.86
C TYR A 565 -27.11 -3.03 19.04
N PRO A 566 -26.76 -3.34 20.30
CA PRO A 566 -27.62 -3.04 21.43
C PRO A 566 -27.47 -1.60 21.98
N PHE A 567 -26.46 -0.83 21.53
CA PHE A 567 -26.18 0.50 22.05
C PHE A 567 -26.66 1.59 21.08
N GLU A 568 -27.19 2.69 21.62
CA GLU A 568 -27.58 3.89 20.86
C GLU A 568 -26.40 4.85 20.75
N ASP A 569 -25.37 4.44 20.01
CA ASP A 569 -24.22 5.28 19.69
C ASP A 569 -24.12 5.47 18.15
N ALA A 570 -23.18 6.30 17.71
CA ALA A 570 -22.94 6.51 16.28
C ALA A 570 -22.35 5.26 15.58
N GLN A 571 -22.02 4.21 16.33
CA GLN A 571 -21.33 3.01 15.89
C GLN A 571 -22.33 1.86 15.69
N THR A 572 -21.92 0.82 14.94
CA THR A 572 -22.78 -0.34 14.62
C THR A 572 -22.06 -1.68 14.76
N TRP A 573 -20.89 -1.65 15.37
CA TRP A 573 -20.00 -2.78 15.48
C TRP A 573 -19.17 -2.63 16.75
N PHE A 574 -18.76 -3.75 17.31
CA PHE A 574 -17.79 -3.74 18.39
C PHE A 574 -16.38 -3.60 17.81
N GLU A 575 -15.57 -2.76 18.44
CA GLU A 575 -14.15 -2.66 18.12
C GLU A 575 -13.40 -3.85 18.68
N GLY A 576 -12.51 -4.42 17.88
CA GLY A 576 -11.66 -5.52 18.28
C GLY A 576 -10.77 -5.13 19.46
N VAL A 577 -10.20 -3.93 19.47
CA VAL A 577 -9.38 -3.42 20.59
C VAL A 577 -10.15 -3.47 21.91
N SER A 578 -11.40 -3.02 21.93
CA SER A 578 -12.27 -3.08 23.12
C SER A 578 -12.54 -4.52 23.57
N LEU A 579 -12.75 -5.45 22.62
CA LEU A 579 -12.93 -6.87 22.92
C LEU A 579 -11.65 -7.52 23.48
N GLU A 580 -10.49 -7.23 22.89
CA GLU A 580 -9.18 -7.73 23.35
C GLU A 580 -8.86 -7.23 24.75
N LEU A 581 -9.14 -5.95 25.04
CA LEU A 581 -8.94 -5.34 26.36
C LEU A 581 -9.81 -6.02 27.43
N GLU A 582 -11.12 -6.12 27.19
CA GLU A 582 -12.04 -6.76 28.14
C GLU A 582 -11.76 -8.26 28.31
N TRP A 583 -11.21 -8.91 27.28
CA TRP A 583 -10.70 -10.27 27.36
C TRP A 583 -9.40 -10.39 28.16
N SER A 584 -8.51 -9.43 28.06
CA SER A 584 -7.31 -9.36 28.92
C SER A 584 -7.71 -9.28 30.39
N LYS A 585 -8.63 -8.37 30.74
CA LYS A 585 -9.18 -8.25 32.10
C LYS A 585 -9.76 -9.57 32.60
N LYS A 586 -10.57 -10.23 31.77
CA LYS A 586 -11.12 -11.55 32.09
C LYS A 586 -10.04 -12.59 32.39
N MET A 587 -8.94 -12.59 31.62
CA MET A 587 -7.82 -13.52 31.83
C MET A 587 -7.01 -13.20 33.09
N GLN A 588 -6.99 -11.93 33.51
CA GLN A 588 -6.35 -11.46 34.74
C GLN A 588 -7.24 -11.62 35.98
N GLY A 589 -8.49 -12.07 35.84
CA GLY A 589 -9.45 -12.18 36.94
C GLY A 589 -10.11 -10.85 37.33
N GLU A 590 -9.93 -9.81 36.53
CA GLU A 590 -10.50 -8.47 36.75
C GLU A 590 -11.98 -8.38 36.29
N PRO A 591 -12.77 -7.46 36.87
CA PRO A 591 -14.13 -7.19 36.42
C PRO A 591 -14.12 -6.72 34.96
N ASN A 592 -14.96 -7.35 34.13
CA ASN A 592 -14.99 -7.13 32.68
C ASN A 592 -16.42 -7.06 32.14
N ARG A 593 -16.56 -6.43 30.97
CA ARG A 593 -17.83 -6.11 30.28
C ARG A 593 -18.05 -6.95 29.02
N LEU A 594 -17.29 -8.04 28.83
CA LEU A 594 -17.42 -8.94 27.67
C LEU A 594 -18.86 -9.43 27.43
N HIS A 595 -19.62 -9.64 28.50
CA HIS A 595 -21.01 -10.09 28.41
C HIS A 595 -21.94 -9.05 27.74
N LEU A 596 -21.56 -7.78 27.70
CA LEU A 596 -22.33 -6.72 27.04
C LEU A 596 -21.94 -6.55 25.56
N LEU A 597 -20.76 -7.01 25.17
CA LEU A 597 -20.20 -6.83 23.84
C LEU A 597 -20.68 -7.92 22.86
N HIS A 598 -22.00 -8.13 22.76
CA HIS A 598 -22.60 -9.05 21.80
C HIS A 598 -23.88 -8.46 21.19
N CYS A 599 -24.19 -8.85 19.95
CA CYS A 599 -25.43 -8.41 19.32
C CYS A 599 -26.63 -9.18 19.87
N ARG A 600 -27.75 -8.48 20.02
CA ARG A 600 -29.05 -9.04 20.46
C ARG A 600 -29.87 -9.50 19.28
N VAL A 601 -30.85 -10.39 19.48
CA VAL A 601 -31.73 -10.87 18.41
C VAL A 601 -32.65 -9.73 17.95
N ALA A 602 -32.70 -9.47 16.65
CA ALA A 602 -33.54 -8.47 16.04
C ALA A 602 -35.01 -8.96 16.03
N THR A 603 -35.89 -8.28 16.77
CA THR A 603 -37.32 -8.61 16.80
C THR A 603 -38.03 -8.13 15.52
N GLY A 604 -38.75 -9.04 14.86
CA GLY A 604 -39.64 -8.71 13.75
C GLY A 604 -40.91 -7.98 14.22
N PRO A 605 -41.72 -7.42 13.30
CA PRO A 605 -42.99 -6.85 13.68
C PRO A 605 -43.87 -7.90 14.35
N ASN A 606 -44.24 -7.66 15.62
CA ASN A 606 -45.28 -8.43 16.27
C ASN A 606 -46.57 -8.15 15.52
N VAL A 607 -46.94 -9.00 14.57
CA VAL A 607 -48.32 -9.10 14.12
C VAL A 607 -49.08 -9.65 15.31
N LYS A 608 -49.62 -8.76 16.14
CA LYS A 608 -50.70 -9.13 17.06
C LYS A 608 -51.89 -9.46 16.16
N MET A 609 -51.99 -10.71 15.74
CA MET A 609 -53.19 -11.19 15.08
C MET A 609 -54.29 -11.12 16.13
N SER A 610 -55.16 -10.12 15.98
CA SER A 610 -56.32 -9.97 16.86
C SER A 610 -57.14 -11.25 16.78
N LEU A 611 -57.43 -11.87 17.93
CA LEU A 611 -58.27 -13.06 18.01
C LEU A 611 -59.62 -12.84 17.31
N LEU A 612 -60.10 -11.59 17.31
CA LEU A 612 -61.34 -11.14 16.68
C LEU A 612 -61.30 -11.22 15.15
N LEU A 613 -60.15 -10.94 14.52
CA LEU A 613 -59.95 -11.08 13.08
C LEU A 613 -59.88 -12.55 12.65
N LEU A 614 -59.37 -13.42 13.52
CA LEU A 614 -59.34 -14.87 13.27
C LEU A 614 -60.76 -15.46 13.35
N ILE A 615 -61.54 -15.04 14.34
CA ILE A 615 -62.95 -15.45 14.48
C ILE A 615 -63.77 -14.96 13.29
N LEU A 616 -63.59 -13.70 12.86
CA LEU A 616 -64.30 -13.16 11.69
C LEU A 616 -64.02 -13.96 10.40
N MET A 617 -62.76 -14.33 10.15
CA MET A 617 -62.35 -15.13 8.99
C MET A 617 -62.91 -16.57 9.03
N ILE A 618 -63.10 -17.14 10.23
CA ILE A 618 -63.71 -18.46 10.40
C ILE A 618 -65.23 -18.37 10.19
N THR A 619 -65.89 -17.30 10.66
CA THR A 619 -67.33 -17.11 10.47
C THR A 619 -67.71 -16.76 9.03
N THR A 620 -66.88 -16.01 8.29
CA THR A 620 -67.16 -15.71 6.87
C THR A 620 -66.98 -16.94 5.98
N ASN A 621 -66.08 -17.87 6.32
CA ASN A 621 -65.97 -19.16 5.63
C ASN A 621 -67.11 -20.13 5.97
N TRP A 622 -67.70 -20.03 7.17
CA TRP A 622 -68.90 -20.80 7.52
C TRP A 622 -70.15 -20.31 6.78
N ILE A 623 -70.28 -18.99 6.56
CA ILE A 623 -71.40 -18.41 5.80
C ILE A 623 -71.29 -18.71 4.30
N ALA A 624 -70.08 -18.90 3.77
CA ALA A 624 -69.85 -19.27 2.37
C ALA A 624 -70.12 -20.76 2.06
N PHE A 625 -70.31 -21.63 3.07
CA PHE A 625 -70.63 -23.05 2.89
C PHE A 625 -72.11 -23.40 3.10
N VAL A 626 -72.96 -22.41 3.43
CA VAL A 626 -74.40 -22.60 3.70
C VAL A 626 -75.28 -21.83 2.69
N PHE A 627 -74.71 -21.38 1.57
CA PHE A 627 -75.47 -20.89 0.41
C PHE A 627 -75.11 -21.64 -0.86
#